data_AF-A0A0G1L8S1-F1
#
_entry.id   AF-A0A0G1L8S1-F1
#
_cell.length_a   1.000
_cell.length_b   1.000
_cell.length_c   1.000
_cell.angle_alpha   90.00
_cell.angle_beta   90.00
_cell.angle_gamma   90.00
#
_symmetry.space_group_name_H-M   'P 1'
#
loop_
_entity.id
_entity.type
_entity.pdbx_description
1 polymer ?
#
loop_
_entity_poly.entity_id
_entity_poly.type
_entity_poly.pdbx_seq_one_letter_code
_entity_poly.pdbx_strand_id
1 'polypeptide(L)'
;MAKSEDRTWENLEDLLRHIAQDHTVSTIGPGSVTDADSHPDDVASFWSIDDPGAINGLIYMTVLAQREALQTKNHHLLHDARRLFVGLVQLQELMQVFHQHPRSSITRIGEALGGLSRNGVYCRISMVGLRPEDICDPAMTMMPLVHKSKALGPIAQKILSLSVHPEVIQREQN
;
A
#
# COMPACT_ATOMS: atom_id res chain seq x y z
N MET A 1 -24.95 -13.34 22.54
CA MET A 1 -24.45 -12.23 21.71
C MET A 1 -22.95 -12.42 21.56
N ALA A 2 -22.49 -12.83 20.38
CA ALA A 2 -21.11 -12.75 19.88
C ALA A 2 -21.07 -13.52 18.55
N LYS A 3 -21.17 -12.82 17.41
CA LYS A 3 -20.97 -13.34 16.04
C LYS A 3 -20.98 -12.15 15.07
N SER A 4 -19.89 -11.39 15.02
CA SER A 4 -19.73 -10.34 14.01
C SER A 4 -18.28 -10.09 13.58
N GLU A 5 -17.28 -10.64 14.26
CA GLU A 5 -15.86 -10.33 13.96
C GLU A 5 -15.14 -11.37 13.08
N ASP A 6 -15.78 -12.51 12.78
CA ASP A 6 -15.15 -13.58 11.96
C ASP A 6 -15.27 -13.37 10.44
N ARG A 7 -16.24 -12.56 9.97
CA ARG A 7 -16.51 -12.41 8.51
C ARG A 7 -15.54 -11.48 7.78
N THR A 8 -14.74 -10.71 8.49
CA THR A 8 -13.75 -9.80 7.89
C THR A 8 -12.48 -10.54 7.45
N TRP A 9 -12.22 -11.73 7.99
CA TRP A 9 -11.01 -12.51 7.70
C TRP A 9 -11.10 -13.34 6.42
N GLU A 10 -12.23 -13.98 6.15
CA GLU A 10 -12.47 -14.70 4.89
C GLU A 10 -12.36 -13.76 3.69
N ASN A 11 -12.87 -12.53 3.81
CA ASN A 11 -12.76 -11.51 2.77
C ASN A 11 -11.32 -11.03 2.52
N LEU A 12 -10.44 -11.06 3.53
CA LEU A 12 -9.04 -10.63 3.37
C LEU A 12 -8.22 -11.72 2.67
N GLU A 13 -8.41 -12.98 3.04
CA GLU A 13 -7.76 -14.09 2.33
C GLU A 13 -8.23 -14.19 0.88
N ASP A 14 -9.53 -13.99 0.63
CA ASP A 14 -10.08 -13.96 -0.73
C ASP A 14 -9.58 -12.76 -1.53
N LEU A 15 -9.48 -11.57 -0.92
CA LEU A 15 -8.91 -10.38 -1.56
C LEU A 15 -7.41 -10.58 -1.89
N LEU A 16 -6.64 -11.16 -0.97
CA LEU A 16 -5.23 -11.48 -1.19
C LEU A 16 -5.05 -12.57 -2.26
N ARG A 17 -5.97 -13.53 -2.33
CA ARG A 17 -6.00 -14.57 -3.36
C ARG A 17 -6.39 -14.01 -4.72
N HIS A 18 -7.31 -13.05 -4.77
CA HIS A 18 -7.72 -12.37 -6.02
C HIS A 18 -6.58 -11.51 -6.58
N ILE A 19 -5.90 -10.72 -5.73
CA ILE A 19 -4.72 -9.94 -6.12
C ILE A 19 -3.59 -10.87 -6.60
N ALA A 20 -3.37 -12.00 -5.92
CA ALA A 20 -2.38 -12.98 -6.36
C ALA A 20 -2.76 -13.66 -7.70
N GLN A 21 -4.04 -13.90 -7.96
CA GLN A 21 -4.51 -14.54 -9.20
C GLN A 21 -4.46 -13.60 -10.40
N ASP A 22 -4.83 -12.32 -10.26
CA ASP A 22 -4.76 -11.33 -11.36
C ASP A 22 -3.33 -11.04 -11.83
N HIS A 23 -2.31 -11.33 -11.01
CA HIS A 23 -0.90 -11.13 -11.36
C HIS A 23 -0.15 -12.40 -11.80
N THR A 24 -0.84 -13.53 -12.01
CA THR A 24 -0.19 -14.78 -12.49
C THR A 24 -0.01 -14.90 -14.00
N VAL A 25 -0.22 -13.83 -14.79
CA VAL A 25 0.21 -13.80 -16.21
C VAL A 25 0.98 -12.53 -16.53
N SER A 26 2.23 -12.46 -16.07
CA SER A 26 3.33 -12.18 -16.98
C SER A 26 4.56 -12.95 -16.50
N THR A 27 4.79 -14.06 -17.18
CA THR A 27 5.82 -15.07 -17.00
C THR A 27 7.23 -14.46 -16.92
N ILE A 28 7.88 -14.50 -15.74
CA ILE A 28 9.35 -14.60 -15.69
C ILE A 28 9.67 -16.09 -15.72
N GLY A 29 9.99 -16.58 -16.92
CA GLY A 29 10.52 -17.93 -17.12
C GLY A 29 11.94 -18.06 -16.54
N PRO A 30 12.37 -19.27 -16.15
CA PRO A 30 13.67 -19.48 -15.54
C PRO A 30 14.74 -19.44 -16.64
N GLY A 31 15.58 -18.40 -16.66
CA GLY A 31 16.62 -18.31 -17.68
C GLY A 31 17.61 -17.18 -17.47
N SER A 32 18.77 -17.56 -16.93
CA SER A 32 20.05 -16.84 -16.93
C SER A 32 20.32 -15.90 -15.74
N VAL A 33 20.69 -16.54 -14.64
CA VAL A 33 21.62 -15.98 -13.66
C VAL A 33 22.95 -15.79 -14.39
N THR A 34 23.35 -14.55 -14.63
CA THR A 34 24.78 -14.23 -14.80
C THR A 34 25.17 -13.37 -13.63
N ASP A 35 26.22 -13.83 -12.95
CA ASP A 35 26.79 -13.28 -11.74
C ASP A 35 26.84 -11.75 -11.77
N ALA A 36 26.08 -11.12 -10.88
CA ALA A 36 26.33 -9.77 -10.45
C ALA A 36 26.39 -9.80 -8.93
N ASP A 37 27.59 -9.66 -8.39
CA ASP A 37 27.90 -9.37 -7.00
C ASP A 37 26.90 -8.34 -6.46
N SER A 38 25.84 -8.82 -5.82
CA SER A 38 24.73 -7.96 -5.39
C SER A 38 25.15 -7.30 -4.09
N HIS A 39 25.63 -6.06 -4.22
CA HIS A 39 25.97 -5.17 -3.13
C HIS A 39 24.68 -4.83 -2.33
N PRO A 40 24.76 -4.58 -1.01
CA PRO A 40 23.61 -4.14 -0.21
C PRO A 40 22.90 -2.85 -0.72
N ASP A 41 23.50 -2.12 -1.66
CA ASP A 41 22.92 -0.95 -2.31
C ASP A 41 21.77 -1.28 -3.29
N ASP A 42 21.66 -2.51 -3.79
CA ASP A 42 20.62 -2.89 -4.77
C ASP A 42 19.22 -3.05 -4.15
N VAL A 43 19.14 -3.38 -2.86
CA VAL A 43 17.84 -3.42 -2.16
C VAL A 43 17.26 -2.01 -2.02
N ALA A 44 18.10 -1.00 -1.83
CA ALA A 44 17.66 0.41 -1.80
C ALA A 44 17.19 0.88 -3.19
N SER A 45 17.77 0.34 -4.27
CA SER A 45 17.38 0.60 -5.66
C SER A 45 15.99 0.03 -6.00
N PHE A 46 15.62 -1.13 -5.45
CA PHE A 46 14.29 -1.74 -5.62
C PHE A 46 13.14 -0.89 -5.05
N TRP A 47 13.43 -0.01 -4.09
CA TRP A 47 12.45 0.89 -3.47
C TRP A 47 12.42 2.29 -4.10
N SER A 48 12.95 2.44 -5.32
CA SER A 48 12.88 3.71 -6.03
C SER A 48 11.41 4.15 -6.18
N ILE A 49 11.16 5.40 -5.82
CA ILE A 49 9.84 6.04 -5.86
C ILE A 49 9.24 5.98 -7.28
N ASP A 50 10.08 5.92 -8.30
CA ASP A 50 9.68 5.88 -9.71
C ASP A 50 9.53 4.46 -10.29
N ASP A 51 9.77 3.41 -9.50
CA ASP A 51 9.65 2.01 -9.94
C ASP A 51 8.22 1.46 -9.75
N PRO A 52 7.52 1.04 -10.83
CA PRO A 52 6.25 0.33 -10.74
C PRO A 52 6.31 -0.96 -9.89
N GLY A 53 7.50 -1.56 -9.74
CA GLY A 53 7.73 -2.72 -8.86
C GLY A 53 7.70 -2.39 -7.36
N ALA A 54 8.05 -1.17 -6.98
CA ALA A 54 8.18 -0.76 -5.58
C ALA A 54 6.84 -0.80 -4.82
N ILE A 55 5.73 -0.47 -5.49
CA ILE A 55 4.40 -0.55 -4.87
C ILE A 55 3.98 -1.99 -4.60
N ASN A 56 4.28 -2.91 -5.53
CA ASN A 56 4.01 -4.34 -5.35
C ASN A 56 4.86 -4.92 -4.23
N GLY A 57 6.12 -4.48 -4.13
CA GLY A 57 6.98 -4.76 -2.98
C GLY A 57 6.38 -4.28 -1.67
N LEU A 58 5.84 -3.06 -1.63
CA LEU A 58 5.23 -2.49 -0.43
C LEU A 58 3.98 -3.26 0.00
N ILE A 59 3.11 -3.62 -0.96
CA ILE A 59 1.93 -4.46 -0.70
C ILE A 59 2.36 -5.80 -0.13
N TYR A 60 3.33 -6.46 -0.77
CA TYR A 60 3.86 -7.74 -0.31
C TYR A 60 4.39 -7.66 1.13
N MET A 61 5.23 -6.66 1.43
CA MET A 61 5.77 -6.44 2.77
C MET A 61 4.70 -6.13 3.80
N THR A 62 3.66 -5.38 3.41
CA THR A 62 2.51 -5.10 4.27
C THR A 62 1.77 -6.39 4.64
N VAL A 63 1.59 -7.31 3.70
CA VAL A 63 0.94 -8.61 3.94
C VAL A 63 1.80 -9.50 4.83
N LEU A 64 3.12 -9.52 4.60
CA LEU A 64 4.04 -10.23 5.48
C LEU A 64 4.00 -9.69 6.91
N ALA A 65 4.03 -8.37 7.08
CA ALA A 65 3.93 -7.73 8.38
C ALA A 65 2.62 -8.07 9.10
N GLN A 66 1.49 -8.17 8.40
CA GLN A 66 0.23 -8.64 8.99
C GLN A 66 0.31 -10.09 9.47
N ARG A 67 0.88 -10.99 8.66
CA ARG A 67 1.03 -12.41 9.01
C ARG A 67 1.94 -12.59 10.23
N GLU A 68 3.08 -11.90 10.23
CA GLU A 68 4.02 -11.92 11.34
C GLU A 68 3.42 -11.34 12.61
N ALA A 69 2.72 -10.21 12.51
CA ALA A 69 2.03 -9.61 13.65
C ALA A 69 0.99 -10.54 14.27
N LEU A 70 0.29 -11.35 13.46
CA LEU A 70 -0.64 -12.37 13.94
C LEU A 70 0.08 -13.52 14.65
N GLN A 71 1.19 -14.00 14.09
CA GLN A 71 1.98 -15.08 14.68
C GLN A 71 2.61 -14.67 16.01
N THR A 72 3.11 -13.43 16.09
CA THR A 72 3.80 -12.87 17.26
C THR A 72 2.86 -12.17 18.24
N LYS A 73 1.57 -12.07 17.93
CA LYS A 73 0.56 -11.29 18.66
C LYS A 73 0.95 -9.82 18.85
N ASN A 74 1.72 -9.25 17.93
CA ASN A 74 2.07 -7.82 17.92
C ASN A 74 0.89 -7.00 17.38
N HIS A 75 -0.03 -6.60 18.27
CA HIS A 75 -1.23 -5.84 17.89
C HIS A 75 -0.92 -4.47 17.25
N HIS A 76 0.18 -3.83 17.63
CA HIS A 76 0.59 -2.55 17.06
C HIS A 76 1.02 -2.71 15.60
N LEU A 77 1.86 -3.69 15.30
CA LEU A 77 2.27 -3.99 13.92
C LEU A 77 1.08 -4.41 13.06
N LEU A 78 0.15 -5.20 13.60
CA LEU A 78 -1.06 -5.60 12.89
C LEU A 78 -1.93 -4.39 12.53
N HIS A 79 -2.11 -3.47 13.48
CA HIS A 79 -2.87 -2.24 13.26
C HIS A 79 -2.22 -1.37 12.19
N ASP A 80 -0.91 -1.15 12.29
CA ASP A 80 -0.13 -0.37 11.33
C ASP A 80 -0.22 -0.97 9.92
N ALA A 81 0.02 -2.27 9.78
CA ALA A 81 -0.01 -2.94 8.48
C ALA A 81 -1.41 -2.98 7.85
N ARG A 82 -2.48 -3.12 8.65
CA ARG A 82 -3.85 -3.00 8.15
C ARG A 82 -4.16 -1.59 7.69
N ARG A 83 -3.76 -0.59 8.48
CA ARG A 83 -3.98 0.81 8.16
C ARG A 83 -3.24 1.21 6.88
N LEU A 84 -2.03 0.71 6.68
CA LEU A 84 -1.30 0.90 5.43
C LEU A 84 -2.04 0.23 4.26
N PHE A 85 -2.42 -1.05 4.39
CA PHE A 85 -3.12 -1.77 3.32
C PHE A 85 -4.42 -1.07 2.89
N VAL A 86 -5.28 -0.72 3.84
CA VAL A 86 -6.53 0.02 3.55
C VAL A 86 -6.23 1.37 2.92
N GLY A 87 -5.21 2.07 3.41
CA GLY A 87 -4.78 3.35 2.86
C GLY A 87 -4.27 3.26 1.42
N LEU A 88 -3.53 2.21 1.08
CA LEU A 88 -3.08 1.95 -0.29
C LEU A 88 -4.27 1.70 -1.21
N VAL A 89 -5.24 0.87 -0.81
CA VAL A 89 -6.46 0.64 -1.61
C VAL A 89 -7.22 1.95 -1.87
N GLN A 90 -7.41 2.77 -0.83
CA GLN A 90 -8.07 4.07 -0.97
C GLN A 90 -7.29 5.04 -1.87
N LEU A 91 -5.97 5.05 -1.76
CA LEU A 91 -5.11 5.88 -2.60
C LEU A 91 -5.20 5.46 -4.06
N GLN A 92 -5.20 4.16 -4.36
CA GLN A 92 -5.32 3.64 -5.72
C GLN A 92 -6.64 4.05 -6.37
N GLU A 93 -7.76 3.92 -5.63
CA GLU A 93 -9.07 4.33 -6.13
C GLU A 93 -9.14 5.84 -6.39
N LEU A 94 -8.62 6.66 -5.46
CA LEU A 94 -8.54 8.10 -5.67
C LEU A 94 -7.71 8.41 -6.93
N MET A 95 -6.51 7.84 -7.07
CA MET A 95 -5.66 8.07 -8.24
C MET A 95 -6.36 7.68 -9.53
N GLN A 96 -7.02 6.52 -9.57
CA GLN A 96 -7.75 6.05 -10.75
C GLN A 96 -8.83 7.07 -11.17
N VAL A 97 -9.61 7.58 -10.22
CA VAL A 97 -10.67 8.57 -10.52
C VAL A 97 -10.06 9.90 -10.99
N PHE A 98 -9.02 10.40 -10.32
CA PHE A 98 -8.37 11.65 -10.72
C PHE A 98 -7.71 11.54 -12.10
N HIS A 99 -7.14 10.39 -12.45
CA HIS A 99 -6.58 10.11 -13.79
C HIS A 99 -7.65 9.97 -14.87
N GLN A 100 -8.81 9.38 -14.57
CA GLN A 100 -9.92 9.27 -15.52
C GLN A 100 -10.62 10.61 -15.77
N HIS A 101 -10.55 11.52 -14.79
CA HIS A 101 -11.21 12.82 -14.83
C HIS A 101 -10.21 13.98 -14.65
N PRO A 102 -9.19 14.10 -15.51
CA PRO A 102 -8.16 15.13 -15.36
C PRO A 102 -8.79 16.52 -15.47
N ARG A 103 -8.38 17.44 -14.60
CA ARG A 103 -8.88 18.83 -14.53
C ARG A 103 -10.39 18.95 -14.27
N SER A 104 -11.05 17.88 -13.84
CA SER A 104 -12.45 17.93 -13.44
C SER A 104 -12.62 18.63 -12.11
N SER A 105 -13.79 19.24 -11.90
CA SER A 105 -14.12 19.83 -10.60
C SER A 105 -14.20 18.73 -9.52
N ILE A 106 -13.88 19.09 -8.29
CA ILE A 106 -14.01 18.17 -7.13
C ILE A 106 -15.43 17.60 -7.01
N THR A 107 -16.46 18.33 -7.43
CA THR A 107 -17.84 17.83 -7.49
C THR A 107 -17.97 16.63 -8.43
N ARG A 108 -17.43 16.73 -9.65
CA ARG A 108 -17.45 15.63 -10.63
C ARG A 108 -16.61 14.43 -10.19
N ILE A 109 -15.49 14.70 -9.51
CA ILE A 109 -14.70 13.66 -8.85
C ILE A 109 -15.54 12.95 -7.77
N GLY A 110 -16.31 13.70 -6.98
CA GLY A 110 -17.20 13.16 -5.96
C GLY A 110 -18.28 12.24 -6.53
N GLU A 111 -18.90 12.64 -7.63
CA GLU A 111 -19.84 11.80 -8.38
C GLU A 111 -19.19 10.47 -8.81
N ALA A 112 -17.98 10.53 -9.37
CA ALA A 112 -17.23 9.34 -9.79
C ALA A 112 -16.77 8.45 -8.62
N LEU A 113 -16.54 9.01 -7.43
CA LEU A 113 -16.24 8.28 -6.20
C LEU A 113 -17.49 7.72 -5.50
N GLY A 114 -18.60 7.57 -6.21
CA GLY A 114 -19.85 7.00 -5.67
C GLY A 114 -20.80 8.04 -5.06
N GLY A 115 -20.84 9.25 -5.62
CA GLY A 115 -21.77 10.30 -5.18
C GLY A 115 -21.34 11.03 -3.90
N LEU A 116 -20.03 11.14 -3.65
CA LEU A 116 -19.51 11.90 -2.53
C LEU A 116 -19.75 13.40 -2.72
N SER A 117 -20.10 14.08 -1.63
CA SER A 117 -20.05 15.54 -1.59
C SER A 117 -18.61 16.04 -1.72
N ARG A 118 -18.44 17.31 -2.07
CA ARG A 118 -17.13 17.97 -2.11
C ARG A 118 -16.32 17.76 -0.81
N ASN A 119 -16.97 17.89 0.35
CA ASN A 119 -16.32 17.64 1.65
C ASN A 119 -15.99 16.16 1.86
N GLY A 120 -16.82 15.26 1.34
CA GLY A 120 -16.54 13.82 1.34
C GLY A 120 -15.26 13.48 0.56
N VAL A 121 -15.06 14.10 -0.61
CA VAL A 121 -13.83 13.93 -1.40
C VAL A 121 -12.62 14.44 -0.62
N TYR A 122 -12.69 15.64 -0.05
CA TYR A 122 -11.60 16.18 0.76
C TYR A 122 -11.28 15.32 1.99
N CYS A 123 -12.31 14.80 2.66
CA CYS A 123 -12.14 13.88 3.79
C CYS A 123 -11.39 12.61 3.35
N ARG A 124 -11.76 12.03 2.21
CA ARG A 124 -11.13 10.81 1.68
C ARG A 124 -9.65 11.02 1.34
N ILE A 125 -9.31 12.16 0.73
CA ILE A 125 -7.92 12.56 0.46
C ILE A 125 -7.15 12.75 1.78
N SER A 126 -7.79 13.37 2.78
CA SER A 126 -7.19 13.57 4.10
C SER A 126 -7.00 12.26 4.87
N MET A 127 -7.87 11.27 4.71
CA MET A 127 -7.74 9.96 5.37
C MET A 127 -6.49 9.21 4.91
N VAL A 128 -6.11 9.36 3.65
CA VAL A 128 -4.83 8.87 3.13
C VAL A 128 -3.69 9.85 3.36
N GLY A 129 -3.87 10.90 4.18
CA GLY A 129 -2.82 11.81 4.62
C GLY A 129 -2.26 12.74 3.55
N LEU A 130 -2.99 12.96 2.46
CA LEU A 130 -2.60 13.81 1.33
C LEU A 130 -3.36 15.13 1.32
N ARG A 131 -2.90 16.05 0.47
CA ARG A 131 -3.64 17.25 0.09
C ARG A 131 -4.23 17.08 -1.31
N PRO A 132 -5.29 17.83 -1.66
CA PRO A 132 -5.87 17.75 -3.00
C PRO A 132 -4.87 18.03 -4.11
N GLU A 133 -3.91 18.93 -3.87
CA GLU A 133 -2.91 19.32 -4.86
C GLU A 133 -1.94 18.18 -5.18
N ASP A 134 -1.71 17.26 -4.23
CA ASP A 134 -0.78 16.14 -4.41
C ASP A 134 -1.31 15.13 -5.44
N ILE A 135 -2.62 14.87 -5.45
CA ILE A 135 -3.26 13.84 -6.27
C ILE A 135 -3.83 14.36 -7.60
N CYS A 136 -3.91 15.69 -7.76
CA CYS A 136 -4.38 16.31 -9.00
C CYS A 136 -3.35 16.25 -10.14
N ASP A 137 -2.09 15.92 -9.84
CA ASP A 137 -1.05 15.78 -10.85
C ASP A 137 -1.17 14.42 -11.55
N PRO A 138 -1.54 14.38 -12.84
CA PRO A 138 -1.72 13.12 -13.57
C PRO A 138 -0.40 12.39 -13.88
N ALA A 139 0.75 13.01 -13.64
CA ALA A 139 2.06 12.36 -13.75
C ALA A 139 2.47 11.64 -12.45
N MET A 140 1.72 11.84 -11.36
CA MET A 140 2.10 11.30 -10.05
C MET A 140 1.78 9.79 -9.97
N THR A 141 2.78 9.01 -9.59
CA THR A 141 2.64 7.57 -9.32
C THR A 141 2.35 7.31 -7.84
N MET A 142 2.03 6.06 -7.50
CA MET A 142 1.52 5.73 -6.17
C MET A 142 2.58 5.84 -5.07
N MET A 143 3.81 5.39 -5.32
CA MET A 143 4.91 5.46 -4.35
C MET A 143 5.27 6.90 -3.93
N PRO A 144 5.37 7.91 -4.82
CA PRO A 144 5.62 9.29 -4.41
C PRO A 144 4.48 9.84 -3.56
N LEU A 145 3.24 9.43 -3.83
CA LEU A 145 2.09 9.79 -3.01
C LEU A 145 2.12 9.11 -1.63
N VAL A 146 2.50 7.84 -1.56
CA VAL A 146 2.72 7.15 -0.28
C VAL A 146 3.80 7.87 0.53
N HIS A 147 4.91 8.28 -0.09
CA HIS A 147 5.98 8.99 0.60
C HIS A 147 5.56 10.39 1.08
N LYS A 148 4.80 11.14 0.27
CA LYS A 148 4.23 12.45 0.65
C LYS A 148 3.16 12.34 1.73
N SER A 149 2.49 11.19 1.81
CA SER A 149 1.40 10.98 2.74
C SER A 149 1.87 11.04 4.19
N LYS A 150 1.26 11.93 4.97
CA LYS A 150 1.48 12.00 6.43
C LYS A 150 0.90 10.82 7.20
N ALA A 151 -0.02 10.08 6.59
CA ALA A 151 -0.70 8.96 7.23
C ALA A 151 -0.06 7.62 6.84
N LEU A 152 0.39 7.47 5.59
CA LEU A 152 0.89 6.22 5.03
C LEU A 152 2.41 6.18 5.01
N GLY A 153 3.08 7.30 4.71
CA GLY A 153 4.55 7.37 4.59
C GLY A 153 5.29 6.82 5.81
N PRO A 154 4.99 7.28 7.04
CA PRO A 154 5.65 6.77 8.24
C PRO A 154 5.41 5.26 8.47
N ILE A 155 4.21 4.77 8.15
CA ILE A 155 3.85 3.36 8.32
C ILE A 155 4.57 2.49 7.27
N ALA A 156 4.60 2.96 6.02
CA ALA A 156 5.34 2.32 4.95
C ALA A 156 6.82 2.23 5.30
N GLN A 157 7.45 3.33 5.71
CA GLN A 157 8.85 3.35 6.12
C GLN A 157 9.13 2.37 7.27
N LYS A 158 8.24 2.33 8.28
CA LYS A 158 8.35 1.37 9.39
C LYS A 158 8.32 -0.07 8.87
N ILE A 159 7.33 -0.43 8.05
CA ILE A 159 7.20 -1.79 7.50
C ILE A 159 8.40 -2.17 6.62
N LEU A 160 8.88 -1.23 5.79
CA LEU A 160 10.07 -1.45 4.97
C LEU A 160 11.33 -1.66 5.79
N SER A 161 11.48 -0.95 6.91
CA SER A 161 12.64 -1.14 7.80
C SER A 161 12.68 -2.51 8.48
N LEU A 162 11.52 -3.15 8.70
CA LEU A 162 11.44 -4.52 9.25
C LEU A 162 11.95 -5.56 8.24
N SER A 163 11.76 -5.34 6.94
CA SER A 163 12.29 -6.19 5.87
C SER A 163 13.82 -6.19 5.76
N VAL A 164 14.46 -5.05 6.06
CA VAL A 164 15.91 -4.88 5.94
C VAL A 164 16.64 -5.48 7.15
N HIS A 165 15.93 -5.62 8.28
CA HIS A 165 16.47 -6.21 9.50
C HIS A 165 15.48 -7.23 10.09
N PRO A 166 15.52 -8.50 9.65
CA PRO A 166 14.69 -9.56 10.24
C PRO A 166 14.95 -9.75 11.75
N GLU A 167 16.08 -9.27 12.27
CA GLU A 167 16.37 -9.23 13.71
C GLU A 167 15.61 -8.15 14.50
N VAL A 168 15.04 -7.13 13.84
CA VAL A 168 14.33 -6.02 14.52
C VAL A 168 12.95 -6.45 15.00
N ILE A 169 12.30 -7.41 14.34
CA ILE A 169 11.00 -7.91 14.82
C ILE A 169 11.13 -8.58 16.20
N GLN A 170 12.31 -9.12 16.52
CA GLN A 170 12.58 -9.71 17.84
C GLN A 170 12.96 -8.66 18.91
N ARG A 171 13.40 -7.45 18.53
CA ARG A 171 13.94 -6.45 19.47
C ARG A 171 12.92 -5.45 20.02
N GLU A 172 11.76 -5.27 19.40
CA GLU A 172 10.66 -4.47 20.02
C GLU A 172 9.95 -5.21 21.18
N GLN A 173 10.49 -6.36 21.62
CA GLN A 173 9.93 -7.21 22.69
C GLN A 173 10.55 -6.97 24.08
N ASN A 174 11.47 -6.01 24.25
CA ASN A 174 12.08 -5.68 25.55
C ASN A 174 11.74 -4.26 26.01
#